data_AF-A0A1Y2U0A5-F1
#
_entry.id   AF-A0A1Y2U0A5-F1
#
_cell.length_a   1.000
_cell.length_b   1.000
_cell.length_c   1.000
_cell.angle_alpha   90.00
_cell.angle_beta   90.00
_cell.angle_gamma   90.00
#
_symmetry.space_group_name_H-M   'P 1'
#
loop_
_entity.id
_entity.type
_entity.pdbx_description
1 polymer ?
#
loop_
_entity_poly.entity_id
_entity_poly.type
_entity_poly.pdbx_seq_one_letter_code
_entity_poly.pdbx_strand_id
1 'polypeptide(L)'
;MAASVASSRRADVLLETAARHPGDFAELARMFRMQGYRVEVAVLAVPAALSRLGILTRFYEKLPEAGPGGGLPVRLTPWKVHEESYAGVLEAAAFVDGEEDVVDQVVVVRRDNLVAYANERVGGNWRRGPGVVEAVRMERRRPLTVGERTAAELSLKRLREMDVPGLSRQLEETEELLKPLLIDSNSLVYPPLKPLSLPNSAHDEQFDNDAGLRLGIMSS
;
A
#
# COMPACT_ATOMS: atom_id res chain seq x y z
N MET A 1 5.32 -18.40 15.98
CA MET A 1 4.84 -17.64 14.81
C MET A 1 5.81 -17.85 13.64
N ALA A 2 5.35 -17.95 12.39
CA ALA A 2 6.22 -18.19 11.23
C ALA A 2 7.33 -17.13 11.08
N ALA A 3 7.01 -15.86 11.32
CA ALA A 3 7.96 -14.75 11.28
C ALA A 3 9.15 -14.94 12.24
N SER A 4 8.89 -15.37 13.48
CA SER A 4 9.95 -15.66 14.47
C SER A 4 10.84 -16.84 14.08
N VAL A 5 10.27 -17.87 13.45
CA VAL A 5 11.07 -19.01 12.94
C VAL A 5 11.94 -18.55 11.77
N ALA A 6 11.38 -17.80 10.82
CA ALA A 6 12.12 -17.23 9.70
C ALA A 6 13.26 -16.31 10.19
N SER A 7 12.98 -15.43 11.16
CA SER A 7 13.95 -14.50 11.73
C SER A 7 15.09 -15.24 12.45
N SER A 8 14.78 -16.26 13.24
CA SER A 8 15.79 -17.08 13.92
C SER A 8 16.73 -17.81 12.96
N ARG A 9 16.26 -18.08 11.74
CA ARG A 9 17.02 -18.73 10.67
C ARG A 9 17.73 -17.73 9.75
N ARG A 10 17.61 -16.43 10.02
CA ARG A 10 18.17 -15.34 9.20
C ARG A 10 17.75 -15.40 7.73
N ALA A 11 16.53 -15.85 7.47
CA ALA A 11 15.98 -15.83 6.11
C ALA A 11 15.57 -14.40 5.73
N ASP A 12 15.70 -14.02 4.46
CA ASP A 12 15.04 -12.81 3.94
C ASP A 12 13.53 -12.98 4.01
N VAL A 13 12.82 -11.96 4.48
CA VAL A 13 11.37 -12.05 4.75
C VAL A 13 10.62 -10.89 4.09
N LEU A 14 9.67 -11.24 3.23
CA LEU A 14 8.61 -10.35 2.80
C LEU A 14 7.34 -10.68 3.61
N LEU A 15 6.84 -9.70 4.37
CA LEU A 15 5.60 -9.85 5.14
C LEU A 15 4.55 -8.89 4.60
N GLU A 16 3.42 -9.46 4.20
CA GLU A 16 2.22 -8.70 3.89
C GLU A 16 1.43 -8.44 5.18
N THR A 17 0.95 -7.21 5.35
CA THR A 17 -0.02 -6.86 6.38
C THR A 17 -1.08 -5.95 5.80
N ALA A 18 -2.34 -6.24 6.10
CA ALA A 18 -3.45 -5.34 5.82
C ALA A 18 -3.55 -4.20 6.85
N ALA A 19 -2.64 -4.15 7.84
CA ALA A 19 -2.61 -3.18 8.94
C ALA A 19 -3.94 -3.05 9.71
N ARG A 20 -4.77 -4.10 9.75
CA ARG A 20 -6.04 -4.10 10.51
C ARG A 20 -5.81 -3.88 12.00
N HIS A 21 -4.72 -4.44 12.50
CA HIS A 21 -4.22 -4.25 13.86
C HIS A 21 -2.82 -3.64 13.74
N PRO A 22 -2.69 -2.31 13.73
CA PRO A 22 -1.41 -1.65 13.51
C PRO A 22 -0.38 -1.93 14.61
N GLY A 23 -0.84 -2.34 15.80
CA GLY A 23 0.03 -2.88 16.86
C GLY A 23 0.84 -4.10 16.39
N ASP A 24 0.22 -5.03 15.66
CA ASP A 24 0.91 -6.22 15.15
C ASP A 24 2.03 -5.85 14.17
N PHE A 25 1.82 -4.81 13.34
CA PHE A 25 2.85 -4.28 12.45
C PHE A 25 4.02 -3.70 13.25
N ALA A 26 3.74 -2.87 14.26
CA ALA A 26 4.75 -2.28 15.12
C ALA A 26 5.56 -3.35 15.88
N GLU A 27 4.89 -4.36 16.43
CA GLU A 27 5.53 -5.49 17.11
C GLU A 27 6.42 -6.30 16.17
N LEU A 28 5.95 -6.62 14.96
CA LEU A 28 6.74 -7.32 13.96
C LEU A 28 7.98 -6.51 13.55
N ALA A 29 7.82 -5.22 13.25
CA ALA A 29 8.93 -4.34 12.88
C ALA A 29 10.01 -4.30 13.98
N ARG A 30 9.62 -4.11 15.24
CA ARG A 30 10.55 -4.14 16.39
C ARG A 30 11.20 -5.51 16.55
N MET A 31 10.45 -6.60 16.38
CA MET A 31 10.99 -7.96 16.46
C MET A 31 12.09 -8.19 15.43
N PHE A 32 11.87 -7.83 14.16
CA PHE A 32 12.90 -7.96 13.13
C PHE A 32 14.11 -7.08 13.41
N ARG A 33 13.90 -5.84 13.83
CA ARG A 33 15.00 -4.95 14.22
C ARG A 33 15.86 -5.54 15.34
N MET A 34 15.24 -6.07 16.41
CA MET A 34 15.96 -6.72 17.51
C MET A 34 16.73 -7.98 17.07
N GLN A 35 16.29 -8.64 16.00
CA GLN A 35 16.97 -9.79 15.40
C GLN A 35 18.09 -9.38 14.43
N GLY A 36 18.38 -8.07 14.31
CA GLY A 36 19.46 -7.54 13.47
C GLY A 36 19.10 -7.36 12.00
N TYR A 37 17.82 -7.35 11.65
CA TYR A 37 17.39 -7.09 10.29
C TYR A 37 17.47 -5.60 9.94
N ARG A 38 17.77 -5.32 8.67
CA ARG A 38 17.35 -4.08 8.01
C ARG A 38 15.85 -4.16 7.77
N VAL A 39 15.09 -3.25 8.37
CA VAL A 39 13.62 -3.24 8.29
C VAL A 39 13.21 -2.17 7.29
N GLU A 40 12.52 -2.61 6.24
CA GLU A 40 12.05 -1.74 5.18
C GLU A 40 10.54 -1.86 5.04
N VAL A 41 9.87 -0.74 4.78
CA VAL A 41 8.42 -0.66 4.74
C VAL A 41 7.94 -0.12 3.40
N ALA A 42 7.10 -0.90 2.72
CA ALA A 42 6.35 -0.44 1.55
C ALA A 42 4.90 -0.17 1.95
N VAL A 43 4.46 1.08 1.83
CA VAL A 43 3.09 1.51 2.15
C VAL A 43 2.32 1.75 0.86
N LEU A 44 1.24 1.00 0.66
CA LEU A 44 0.34 1.20 -0.47
C LEU A 44 -0.65 2.34 -0.18
N ALA A 45 -0.56 3.45 -0.91
CA ALA A 45 -1.45 4.61 -0.78
C ALA A 45 -2.45 4.67 -1.94
N VAL A 46 -3.71 4.38 -1.62
CA VAL A 46 -4.79 4.29 -2.61
C VAL A 46 -6.03 5.02 -2.08
N PRO A 47 -6.72 5.80 -2.92
CA PRO A 47 -8.01 6.38 -2.54
C PRO A 47 -9.03 5.31 -2.12
N ALA A 48 -9.81 5.59 -1.06
CA ALA A 48 -10.73 4.63 -0.46
C ALA A 48 -11.71 4.04 -1.47
N ALA A 49 -12.25 4.90 -2.35
CA ALA A 49 -13.10 4.51 -3.46
C ALA A 49 -12.49 3.42 -4.36
N LEU A 50 -11.26 3.61 -4.83
CA LEU A 50 -10.57 2.64 -5.68
C LEU A 50 -10.23 1.35 -4.92
N SER A 51 -9.95 1.46 -3.62
CA SER A 51 -9.76 0.32 -2.74
C SER A 51 -11.02 -0.55 -2.66
N ARG A 52 -12.16 0.07 -2.33
CA ARG A 52 -13.47 -0.58 -2.25
C ARG A 52 -13.90 -1.17 -3.60
N LEU A 53 -13.79 -0.39 -4.68
CA LEU A 53 -14.14 -0.84 -6.01
C LEU A 53 -13.31 -2.08 -6.41
N GLY A 54 -12.00 -2.06 -6.15
CA GLY A 54 -11.13 -3.21 -6.43
C GLY A 54 -11.46 -4.46 -5.61
N ILE A 55 -12.00 -4.33 -4.40
CA ILE A 55 -12.53 -5.47 -3.63
C ILE A 55 -13.75 -6.07 -4.32
N LEU A 56 -14.70 -5.23 -4.75
CA LEU A 56 -15.92 -5.67 -5.43
C LEU A 56 -15.58 -6.32 -6.78
N THR A 57 -14.76 -5.67 -7.60
CA THR A 57 -14.31 -6.19 -8.90
C THR A 57 -13.69 -7.57 -8.75
N ARG A 58 -12.67 -7.72 -7.89
CA ARG A 58 -12.01 -9.02 -7.69
C ARG A 58 -12.99 -10.10 -7.23
N PHE A 59 -13.86 -9.79 -6.27
CA PHE A 59 -14.81 -10.76 -5.73
C PHE A 59 -15.84 -11.21 -6.77
N TYR A 60 -16.54 -10.27 -7.41
CA TYR A 60 -17.66 -10.58 -8.30
C TYR A 60 -17.22 -11.03 -9.70
N GLU A 61 -16.09 -10.53 -10.22
CA GLU A 61 -15.50 -11.02 -11.47
C GLU A 61 -14.70 -12.33 -11.27
N LYS A 62 -14.56 -12.80 -10.02
CA LYS A 62 -13.80 -14.02 -9.67
C LYS A 62 -12.36 -14.00 -10.20
N LEU A 63 -11.71 -12.84 -10.11
CA LEU A 63 -10.34 -12.70 -10.58
C LEU A 63 -9.41 -13.65 -9.79
N PRO A 64 -8.34 -14.17 -10.40
CA PRO A 64 -7.44 -15.13 -9.75
C PRO A 64 -6.91 -14.67 -8.38
N GLU A 65 -6.65 -13.37 -8.24
CA GLU A 65 -6.19 -12.71 -7.01
C GLU A 65 -7.27 -12.51 -5.93
N ALA A 66 -8.51 -12.92 -6.20
CA ALA A 66 -9.62 -12.81 -5.25
C ALA A 66 -9.72 -14.05 -4.33
N GLY A 67 -9.20 -15.19 -4.79
CA GLY A 67 -9.25 -16.46 -4.07
C GLY A 67 -7.96 -16.73 -3.29
N PRO A 68 -8.03 -17.45 -2.16
CA PRO A 68 -6.84 -18.09 -1.64
C PRO A 68 -6.35 -19.10 -2.68
N GLY A 69 -5.05 -19.12 -2.98
CA GLY A 69 -4.48 -20.16 -3.83
C GLY A 69 -4.89 -21.57 -3.36
N GLY A 70 -4.98 -22.52 -4.28
CA GLY A 70 -5.34 -23.92 -3.94
C GLY A 70 -6.84 -24.25 -3.94
N GLY A 71 -7.67 -23.50 -4.68
CA GLY A 71 -9.06 -23.86 -4.95
C GLY A 71 -10.06 -23.54 -3.84
N LEU A 72 -9.67 -22.73 -2.85
CA LEU A 72 -10.57 -22.25 -1.81
C LEU A 72 -11.56 -21.20 -2.36
N PRO A 73 -12.77 -21.09 -1.80
CA PRO A 73 -13.76 -20.12 -2.27
C PRO A 73 -13.29 -18.68 -2.02
N VAL A 74 -13.54 -17.83 -3.01
CA VAL A 74 -13.35 -16.38 -2.95
C VAL A 74 -14.18 -15.80 -1.79
N ARG A 75 -13.59 -14.90 -0.99
CA ARG A 75 -14.28 -14.23 0.12
C ARG A 75 -14.33 -12.73 -0.10
N LEU A 76 -15.50 -12.15 0.09
CA LEU A 76 -15.68 -10.70 0.05
C LEU A 76 -15.14 -10.09 1.34
N THR A 77 -14.26 -9.09 1.23
CA THR A 77 -13.78 -8.32 2.39
C THR A 77 -14.92 -7.46 2.94
N PRO A 78 -15.37 -7.67 4.20
CA PRO A 78 -16.44 -6.86 4.79
C PRO A 78 -16.06 -5.38 4.87
N TRP A 79 -17.06 -4.50 4.78
CA TRP A 79 -16.86 -3.05 4.88
C TRP A 79 -16.05 -2.64 6.11
N LYS A 80 -16.47 -3.09 7.30
CA LYS A 80 -15.80 -2.77 8.56
C LYS A 80 -14.33 -3.21 8.58
N VAL A 81 -14.02 -4.38 8.01
CA VAL A 81 -12.64 -4.88 7.92
C VAL A 81 -11.80 -3.99 7.00
N HIS A 82 -12.38 -3.55 5.89
CA HIS A 82 -11.72 -2.57 5.02
C HIS A 82 -11.44 -1.26 5.76
N GLU A 83 -12.41 -0.69 6.46
CA GLU A 83 -12.25 0.58 7.17
C GLU A 83 -11.19 0.50 8.27
N GLU A 84 -11.18 -0.57 9.06
CA GLU A 84 -10.16 -0.83 10.08
C GLU A 84 -8.76 -0.90 9.46
N SER A 85 -8.59 -1.68 8.38
CA SER A 85 -7.33 -1.75 7.63
C SER A 85 -6.93 -0.41 7.00
N TYR A 86 -7.90 0.31 6.43
CA TYR A 86 -7.65 1.59 5.77
C TYR A 86 -7.18 2.65 6.78
N ALA A 87 -7.78 2.71 7.97
CA ALA A 87 -7.32 3.54 9.06
C ALA A 87 -5.95 3.09 9.58
N GLY A 88 -5.76 1.80 9.81
CA GLY A 88 -4.53 1.25 10.39
C GLY A 88 -3.29 1.41 9.50
N VAL A 89 -3.43 1.55 8.18
CA VAL A 89 -2.32 1.97 7.29
C VAL A 89 -1.77 3.36 7.69
N LEU A 90 -2.61 4.31 8.10
CA LEU A 90 -2.14 5.61 8.57
C LEU A 90 -1.47 5.51 9.95
N GLU A 91 -1.94 4.62 10.81
CA GLU A 91 -1.30 4.34 12.10
C GLU A 91 0.07 3.68 11.92
N ALA A 92 0.19 2.72 10.98
CA ALA A 92 1.46 2.14 10.59
C ALA A 92 2.40 3.19 9.99
N ALA A 93 1.90 4.11 9.15
CA ALA A 93 2.69 5.23 8.65
C ALA A 93 3.17 6.16 9.78
N ALA A 94 2.31 6.44 10.77
CA ALA A 94 2.68 7.26 11.92
C ALA A 94 3.74 6.59 12.80
N PHE A 95 3.66 5.26 12.96
CA PHE A 95 4.71 4.47 13.59
C PHE A 95 6.05 4.63 12.86
N VAL A 96 6.06 4.55 11.52
CA VAL A 96 7.29 4.72 10.73
C VAL A 96 7.88 6.12 10.92
N ASP A 97 7.04 7.16 10.88
CA ASP A 97 7.49 8.54 11.06
C ASP A 97 8.04 8.80 12.49
N GLY A 98 7.41 8.21 13.51
CA GLY A 98 7.65 8.52 14.92
C GLY A 98 8.67 7.65 15.65
N GLU A 99 8.89 6.40 15.22
CA GLU A 99 9.77 5.49 15.95
C GLU A 99 11.20 5.55 15.42
N GLU A 100 12.11 5.91 16.32
CA GLU A 100 13.54 5.97 16.07
C GLU A 100 14.13 4.55 15.94
N ASP A 101 15.07 4.39 15.01
CA ASP A 101 15.88 3.18 14.85
C ASP A 101 15.14 1.84 14.63
N VAL A 102 13.84 1.83 14.34
CA VAL A 102 13.12 0.60 13.99
C VAL A 102 13.07 0.35 12.48
N VAL A 103 12.75 1.38 11.70
CA VAL A 103 12.60 1.30 10.24
C VAL A 103 13.74 2.03 9.57
N ASP A 104 14.49 1.33 8.73
CA ASP A 104 15.66 1.85 8.03
C ASP A 104 15.27 2.57 6.72
N GLN A 105 14.21 2.11 6.05
CA GLN A 105 13.73 2.69 4.80
C GLN A 105 12.22 2.55 4.64
N VAL A 106 11.61 3.53 3.98
CA VAL A 106 10.18 3.52 3.66
C VAL A 106 9.94 4.01 2.25
N VAL A 107 8.97 3.38 1.57
CA VAL A 107 8.41 3.86 0.31
C VAL A 107 6.90 3.92 0.41
N VAL A 108 6.30 4.97 -0.15
CA VAL A 108 4.85 5.08 -0.36
C VAL A 108 4.60 4.92 -1.84
N VAL A 109 3.86 3.87 -2.20
CA VAL A 109 3.62 3.45 -3.58
C VAL A 109 2.14 3.55 -3.92
N ARG A 110 1.86 3.83 -5.19
CA ARG A 110 0.55 3.75 -5.84
C ARG A 110 0.36 2.35 -6.44
N ARG A 111 -0.85 2.05 -6.88
CA ARG A 111 -1.22 0.76 -7.51
C ARG A 111 -0.52 0.47 -8.84
N ASP A 112 -0.11 1.50 -9.56
CA ASP A 112 0.61 1.42 -10.82
C ASP A 112 2.13 1.28 -10.64
N ASN A 113 2.56 0.89 -9.43
CA ASN A 113 3.96 0.78 -9.03
C ASN A 113 4.73 2.11 -9.12
N LEU A 114 4.03 3.25 -9.03
CA LEU A 114 4.68 4.55 -8.92
C LEU A 114 4.90 4.93 -7.45
N VAL A 115 6.07 5.43 -7.14
CA VAL A 115 6.49 5.92 -5.83
C VAL A 115 6.09 7.38 -5.72
N ALA A 116 5.29 7.68 -4.70
CA ALA A 116 4.89 9.03 -4.33
C ALA A 116 5.81 9.65 -3.26
N TYR A 117 6.41 8.82 -2.42
CA TYR A 117 7.34 9.24 -1.38
C TYR A 117 8.32 8.12 -1.06
N ALA A 118 9.54 8.49 -0.67
CA ALA A 118 10.51 7.55 -0.13
C ALA A 118 11.36 8.26 0.92
N ASN A 119 11.89 7.53 1.89
CA ASN A 119 12.88 8.07 2.81
C ASN A 119 13.74 6.93 3.35
N GLU A 120 14.94 7.23 3.78
CA GLU A 120 15.84 6.27 4.39
C GLU A 120 16.62 6.93 5.53
N ARG A 121 17.01 6.13 6.51
CA ARG A 121 17.87 6.60 7.60
C ARG A 121 19.34 6.52 7.20
N VAL A 122 20.08 7.58 7.47
CA VAL A 122 21.52 7.68 7.30
C VAL A 122 22.11 8.12 8.64
N GLY A 123 22.93 7.26 9.25
CA GLY A 123 23.46 7.52 10.59
C GLY A 123 22.37 7.63 11.68
N GLY A 124 21.35 6.78 11.61
CA GLY A 124 20.21 6.75 12.57
C GLY A 124 19.12 7.80 12.30
N ASN A 125 19.42 8.85 11.54
CA ASN A 125 18.47 9.92 11.25
C ASN A 125 17.86 9.77 9.86
N TRP A 126 16.58 10.14 9.71
CA TRP A 126 15.99 10.24 8.39
C TRP A 126 16.76 11.25 7.51
N ARG A 127 17.05 10.86 6.26
CA ARG A 127 17.72 11.74 5.28
C ARG A 127 16.90 12.99 4.99
N ARG A 128 15.57 12.86 4.93
CA ARG A 128 14.61 13.96 4.87
C ARG A 128 13.75 13.93 6.13
N GLY A 129 13.09 15.02 6.51
CA GLY A 129 12.14 14.99 7.63
C GLY A 129 11.09 13.88 7.46
N PRO A 130 10.54 13.34 8.57
CA PRO A 130 9.41 12.39 8.53
C PRO A 130 8.26 12.97 7.69
N GLY A 131 7.53 12.10 6.99
CA GLY A 131 6.49 12.54 6.04
C GLY A 131 5.67 11.42 5.42
N VAL A 132 5.75 10.20 5.94
CA VAL A 132 5.02 9.04 5.40
C VAL A 132 3.51 9.25 5.57
N VAL A 133 3.05 9.75 6.72
CA VAL A 133 1.62 10.00 6.97
C VAL A 133 1.05 10.99 5.96
N GLU A 134 1.76 12.09 5.72
CA GLU A 134 1.28 13.12 4.80
C GLU A 134 1.31 12.65 3.35
N ALA A 135 2.35 11.91 2.95
CA ALA A 135 2.40 11.29 1.63
C ALA A 135 1.22 10.34 1.39
N VAL A 136 0.87 9.50 2.37
CA VAL A 136 -0.31 8.62 2.27
C VAL A 136 -1.60 9.44 2.18
N ARG A 137 -1.77 10.48 3.01
CA ARG A 137 -2.97 11.34 2.97
C ARG A 137 -3.14 12.06 1.65
N MET A 138 -2.05 12.61 1.11
CA MET A 138 -2.03 13.29 -0.17
C MET A 138 -2.48 12.35 -1.29
N GLU A 139 -1.92 11.14 -1.34
CA GLU A 139 -2.27 10.12 -2.34
C GLU A 139 -3.70 9.58 -2.20
N ARG A 140 -4.25 9.57 -0.99
CA ARG A 140 -5.65 9.17 -0.76
C ARG A 140 -6.67 10.22 -1.19
N ARG A 141 -6.27 11.49 -1.19
CA ARG A 141 -7.16 12.64 -1.43
C ARG A 141 -6.98 13.28 -2.80
N ARG A 142 -5.89 12.97 -3.50
CA ARG A 142 -5.64 13.55 -4.82
C ARG A 142 -6.78 13.20 -5.77
N PRO A 143 -7.10 14.08 -6.73
CA PRO A 143 -8.02 13.68 -7.77
C PRO A 143 -7.46 12.53 -8.60
N LEU A 144 -8.38 11.75 -9.15
CA LEU A 144 -8.04 10.62 -10.00
C LEU A 144 -7.44 11.10 -11.31
N THR A 145 -6.42 10.39 -11.77
CA THR A 145 -5.92 10.52 -13.14
C THR A 145 -7.01 10.12 -14.14
N VAL A 146 -6.89 10.55 -15.40
CA VAL A 146 -7.83 10.16 -16.46
C VAL A 146 -7.93 8.63 -16.57
N GLY A 147 -6.80 7.92 -16.50
CA GLY A 147 -6.78 6.45 -16.54
C GLY A 147 -7.54 5.81 -15.38
N GLU A 148 -7.36 6.32 -14.16
CA GLU A 148 -8.08 5.81 -12.98
C GLU A 148 -9.58 6.08 -13.06
N ARG A 149 -9.99 7.26 -13.56
CA ARG A 149 -11.42 7.58 -13.78
C ARG A 149 -12.05 6.61 -14.76
N THR A 150 -11.44 6.45 -15.94
CA THR A 150 -11.92 5.53 -16.98
C THR A 150 -11.99 4.09 -16.47
N ALA A 151 -10.97 3.62 -15.73
CA ALA A 151 -10.96 2.28 -15.16
C ALA A 151 -12.05 2.08 -14.09
N ALA A 152 -12.28 3.10 -13.24
CA ALA A 152 -13.33 3.07 -12.24
C ALA A 152 -14.72 3.04 -12.87
N GLU A 153 -14.98 3.89 -13.88
CA GLU A 153 -16.23 3.93 -14.63
C GLU A 153 -16.53 2.58 -15.30
N LEU A 154 -15.53 1.97 -15.95
CA LEU A 154 -15.67 0.66 -16.58
C LEU A 154 -15.99 -0.44 -15.57
N SER A 155 -15.32 -0.42 -14.41
CA SER A 155 -15.56 -1.39 -13.33
C SER A 155 -16.95 -1.23 -12.73
N LEU A 156 -17.38 0.00 -12.47
CA LEU A 156 -18.75 0.28 -12.00
C LEU A 156 -19.79 -0.21 -13.00
N LYS A 157 -19.60 0.06 -14.30
CA LYS A 157 -20.50 -0.42 -15.34
C LYS A 157 -20.64 -1.94 -15.32
N ARG A 158 -19.52 -2.67 -15.34
CA ARG A 158 -19.51 -4.14 -15.31
C ARG A 158 -20.20 -4.69 -14.07
N LEU A 159 -19.91 -4.14 -12.90
CA LEU A 159 -20.50 -4.60 -11.64
C LEU A 159 -22.01 -4.33 -11.58
N ARG A 160 -22.51 -3.21 -12.12
CA ARG A 160 -23.95 -2.94 -12.21
C ARG A 160 -24.69 -3.93 -13.11
N GLU A 161 -24.05 -4.37 -14.20
CA GLU A 161 -24.63 -5.32 -15.15
C GLU A 161 -24.81 -6.74 -14.56
N MET A 162 -24.18 -7.07 -13.43
CA MET A 162 -24.26 -8.40 -12.84
C MET A 162 -25.57 -8.69 -12.08
N ASP A 163 -26.38 -7.66 -11.79
CA ASP A 163 -27.69 -7.77 -11.12
C ASP A 163 -27.70 -8.67 -9.86
N VAL A 164 -26.71 -8.47 -8.98
CA VAL A 164 -26.56 -9.26 -7.75
C VAL A 164 -27.22 -8.56 -6.56
N PRO A 165 -28.08 -9.24 -5.78
CA PRO A 165 -28.66 -8.66 -4.57
C PRO A 165 -27.60 -8.13 -3.59
N GLY A 166 -27.79 -6.90 -3.12
CA GLY A 166 -26.89 -6.24 -2.16
C GLY A 166 -25.62 -5.62 -2.76
N LEU A 167 -25.33 -5.81 -4.05
CA LEU A 167 -24.23 -5.13 -4.73
C LEU A 167 -24.53 -3.65 -4.98
N SER A 168 -25.76 -3.32 -5.39
CA SER A 168 -26.14 -1.94 -5.74
C SER A 168 -25.84 -0.93 -4.63
N ARG A 169 -26.18 -1.27 -3.38
CA ARG A 169 -25.87 -0.43 -2.21
C ARG A 169 -24.36 -0.21 -2.03
N GLN A 170 -23.55 -1.25 -2.21
CA GLN A 170 -22.09 -1.13 -2.08
C GLN A 170 -21.48 -0.28 -3.21
N LEU A 171 -22.08 -0.32 -4.41
CA LEU A 171 -21.68 0.55 -5.52
C LEU A 171 -22.04 2.00 -5.25
N GLU A 172 -23.25 2.29 -4.78
CA GLU A 172 -23.67 3.63 -4.35
C GLU A 172 -22.72 4.21 -3.29
N GLU A 173 -22.42 3.44 -2.23
CA GLU A 173 -21.47 3.84 -1.19
C GLU A 173 -20.06 4.11 -1.75
N THR A 174 -19.62 3.30 -2.73
CA THR A 174 -18.30 3.48 -3.40
C THR A 174 -18.29 4.71 -4.30
N GLU A 175 -19.40 5.02 -4.97
CA GLU A 175 -19.54 6.19 -5.82
C GLU A 175 -19.56 7.49 -5.01
N GLU A 176 -20.18 7.51 -3.84
CA GLU A 176 -20.08 8.65 -2.91
C GLU A 176 -18.63 8.94 -2.51
N LEU A 177 -17.82 7.89 -2.30
CA LEU A 177 -16.38 8.04 -2.05
C LEU A 177 -15.60 8.53 -3.27
N LEU A 178 -16.09 8.29 -4.50
CA LEU A 178 -15.43 8.74 -5.74
C LEU A 178 -15.63 10.24 -5.96
N LYS A 179 -16.82 10.78 -5.65
CA LYS A 179 -17.19 12.19 -5.93
C LYS A 179 -16.10 13.22 -5.62
N PRO A 180 -15.48 13.26 -4.42
CA PRO A 180 -14.46 14.27 -4.11
C PRO A 180 -13.18 14.13 -4.97
N LEU A 181 -12.94 12.96 -5.57
CA LEU A 181 -11.76 12.66 -6.37
C LEU A 181 -11.94 12.96 -7.86
N LEU A 182 -13.15 13.33 -8.29
CA LEU A 182 -13.47 13.63 -9.69
C LEU A 182 -13.30 15.12 -10.05
N ILE A 183 -12.85 15.95 -9.12
CA ILE A 183 -12.56 17.37 -9.37
C ILE A 183 -11.33 17.55 -10.26
N ASP A 184 -11.29 18.61 -11.08
CA ASP A 184 -10.13 18.87 -11.93
C ASP A 184 -8.98 19.48 -11.12
N SER A 185 -7.80 18.84 -11.20
CA SER A 185 -6.62 19.11 -10.35
C SER A 185 -5.82 20.36 -10.76
N ASN A 186 -6.45 21.40 -11.31
CA ASN A 186 -5.70 22.52 -11.90
C ASN A 186 -4.90 23.37 -10.87
N SER A 187 -5.00 23.09 -9.57
CA SER A 187 -4.36 23.88 -8.50
C SER A 187 -3.51 23.08 -7.51
N LEU A 188 -3.41 21.75 -7.64
CA LEU A 188 -2.68 20.92 -6.68
C LEU A 188 -1.36 20.43 -7.30
N VAL A 189 -0.25 20.86 -6.73
CA VAL A 189 1.09 20.40 -7.10
C VAL A 189 1.40 19.15 -6.29
N TYR A 190 1.48 18.00 -6.96
CA TYR A 190 1.92 16.75 -6.37
C TYR A 190 3.42 16.55 -6.63
N PRO A 191 4.16 15.91 -5.71
CA PRO A 191 5.53 15.50 -5.99
C PRO A 191 5.60 14.64 -7.26
N PRO A 192 6.68 14.76 -8.06
CA PRO A 192 6.85 13.93 -9.24
C PRO A 192 6.95 12.46 -8.83
N LEU A 193 6.25 11.62 -9.58
CA LEU A 193 6.24 10.18 -9.38
C LEU A 193 7.45 9.54 -10.05
N LYS A 194 7.95 8.48 -9.43
CA LYS A 194 9.03 7.66 -9.99
C LYS A 194 8.60 6.21 -10.07
N PRO A 195 8.98 5.44 -11.10
CA PRO A 195 8.75 4.01 -11.10
C PRO A 195 9.41 3.34 -9.89
N LEU A 196 8.69 2.42 -9.24
CA LEU A 196 9.28 1.53 -8.24
C LEU A 196 10.29 0.62 -8.94
N SER A 197 11.55 0.71 -8.51
CA SER A 197 12.59 -0.23 -8.92
C SER A 197 12.86 -1.18 -7.77
N LEU A 198 12.85 -2.48 -8.07
CA LEU A 198 13.27 -3.55 -7.16
C LEU A 198 14.54 -4.19 -7.75
N PRO A 199 15.40 -4.79 -6.91
CA PRO A 199 16.56 -5.54 -7.39
C PRO A 199 16.09 -6.61 -8.38
N ASN A 200 16.64 -6.61 -9.59
CA ASN A 200 16.41 -7.71 -10.52
C ASN A 200 17.32 -8.89 -10.15
N SER A 201 16.92 -10.10 -10.52
CA SER A 201 17.71 -11.32 -10.27
C SER A 201 19.03 -11.38 -11.07
N ALA A 202 19.34 -10.36 -11.88
CA ALA A 202 20.54 -10.28 -12.72
C ALA A 202 21.68 -9.47 -12.08
N HIS A 203 21.53 -9.00 -10.84
CA HIS A 203 22.49 -8.12 -10.17
C HIS A 203 22.75 -6.78 -10.90
N ASP A 204 21.76 -6.24 -11.62
CA ASP A 204 21.86 -4.84 -12.06
C ASP A 204 21.63 -3.93 -10.85
N GLU A 205 22.74 -3.46 -10.27
CA GLU A 205 22.75 -2.45 -9.21
C GLU A 205 22.46 -1.02 -9.74
N GLN A 206 21.78 -0.90 -10.89
CA GLN A 206 21.49 0.39 -11.50
C GLN A 206 20.20 0.99 -10.89
N PHE A 207 20.36 1.59 -9.71
CA PHE A 207 19.28 2.23 -8.96
C PHE A 207 19.11 3.70 -9.36
N ASP A 208 17.87 4.19 -9.32
CA ASP A 208 17.62 5.63 -9.21
C ASP A 208 17.97 6.08 -7.78
N ASN A 209 19.24 6.45 -7.59
CA ASN A 209 19.79 6.91 -6.32
C ASN A 209 19.11 8.19 -5.82
N ASP A 210 18.63 9.02 -6.73
CA ASP A 210 17.92 10.26 -6.41
C ASP A 210 16.50 9.99 -5.91
N ALA A 211 15.96 8.78 -6.14
CA ALA A 211 14.65 8.37 -5.66
C ALA A 211 14.65 7.83 -4.22
N GLY A 212 15.81 7.39 -3.70
CA GLY A 212 15.88 6.68 -2.41
C GLY A 212 15.16 5.31 -2.44
N LEU A 213 15.17 4.63 -3.60
CA LEU A 213 14.41 3.41 -3.88
C LEU A 213 15.32 2.19 -3.95
N ARG A 214 15.60 1.61 -2.79
CA ARG A 214 16.53 0.48 -2.65
C ARG A 214 15.96 -0.54 -1.66
N LEU A 215 14.78 -1.07 -1.95
CA LEU A 215 14.24 -2.16 -1.14
C LEU A 215 15.02 -3.46 -1.41
N GLY A 216 15.34 -4.22 -0.37
CA GLY A 216 15.95 -5.55 -0.45
C GLY A 216 17.45 -5.55 -0.72
N ILE A 217 18.16 -4.47 -0.40
CA ILE A 217 19.62 -4.37 -0.62
C ILE A 217 20.35 -4.30 0.71
N MET A 218 21.36 -5.16 0.88
CA MET A 218 22.32 -5.01 1.96
C MET A 218 23.27 -3.86 1.66
N SER A 219 23.36 -2.88 2.56
CA SER A 219 24.48 -1.94 2.55
C SER A 219 25.77 -2.73 2.79
N SER A 220 26.72 -2.61 1.86
CA SER A 220 28.09 -3.13 1.99
C SER A 220 28.86 -2.45 3.12
#